data_AF-A0A522Z1J0-F1
#
_entry.id   AF-A0A522Z1J0-F1
#
_cell.length_a   1.000
_cell.length_b   1.000
_cell.length_c   1.000
_cell.angle_alpha   90.00
_cell.angle_beta   90.00
_cell.angle_gamma   90.00
#
_symmetry.space_group_name_H-M   'P 1'
#
loop_
_entity.id
_entity.type
_entity.pdbx_description
1 polymer ?
#
loop_
_entity_poly.entity_id
_entity_poly.type
_entity_poly.pdbx_seq_one_letter_code
_entity_poly.pdbx_strand_id
1 'polypeptide(L)' 'MDESEKKLKQEDCNEDSLGAGILTLTTKRIAFDKTRGRIADFTKRIDETVLDAPHENIVKAWKEG' A
#
# COMPACT_ATOMS: atom_id res chain seq x y z
N MET A 1 -4.74 10.16 11.99
CA MET A 1 -4.14 10.77 10.78
C MET A 1 -3.87 12.20 11.12
N ASP A 2 -2.62 12.65 10.98
CA ASP A 2 -2.30 14.08 10.95
C ASP A 2 -3.30 14.80 10.03
N GLU A 3 -3.95 15.86 10.48
CA GLU A 3 -4.88 16.64 9.64
C GLU A 3 -4.23 17.20 8.36
N SER A 4 -2.89 17.21 8.31
CA SER A 4 -2.11 17.62 7.14
C SER A 4 -1.85 16.50 6.13
N GLU A 5 -2.00 15.22 6.49
CA GLU A 5 -1.71 14.12 5.58
C GLU A 5 -2.93 13.78 4.73
N LYS A 6 -2.84 14.09 3.44
CA LYS A 6 -3.87 13.76 2.44
C LYS A 6 -3.48 12.53 1.63
N LYS A 7 -4.44 11.64 1.40
CA LYS A 7 -4.31 10.51 0.46
C LYS A 7 -4.30 11.06 -0.96
N LEU A 8 -3.29 10.71 -1.75
CA LEU A 8 -3.15 11.12 -3.15
C LEU A 8 -3.66 10.03 -4.09
N LYS A 9 -3.25 8.78 -3.87
CA LYS A 9 -3.64 7.66 -4.71
C LYS A 9 -3.67 6.37 -3.91
N GLN A 10 -4.51 5.44 -4.35
CA GLN A 10 -4.60 4.10 -3.77
C GLN A 10 -4.94 3.13 -4.89
N GLU A 11 -4.13 2.09 -5.06
CA GLU A 11 -4.28 1.11 -6.14
C GLU A 11 -4.18 -0.32 -5.59
N ASP A 12 -4.96 -1.23 -6.15
CA ASP A 12 -4.69 -2.67 -6.00
C ASP A 12 -3.31 -2.97 -6.61
N CYS A 13 -2.44 -3.61 -5.82
CA CYS A 13 -1.09 -3.97 -6.21
C CYS A 13 -0.85 -5.45 -5.90
N ASN A 14 -0.22 -6.17 -6.81
CA ASN A 14 0.23 -7.54 -6.56
C ASN A 14 1.76 -7.52 -6.56
N GLU A 15 2.34 -7.75 -5.40
CA GLU A 15 3.79 -7.83 -5.24
C GLU A 15 4.21 -9.31 -5.34
N ASP A 16 5.32 -9.59 -6.01
CA ASP A 16 5.72 -10.96 -6.37
C ASP A 16 5.88 -11.89 -5.16
N SER A 17 6.42 -11.38 -4.05
CA SER A 17 6.68 -12.15 -2.83
C SER A 17 5.60 -12.00 -1.76
N LEU A 18 4.97 -10.82 -1.67
CA LEU A 18 3.99 -10.49 -0.65
C LEU A 18 2.55 -10.81 -1.08
N GLY A 19 2.30 -10.90 -2.38
CA GLY A 19 1.00 -11.19 -2.98
C GLY A 19 0.11 -9.95 -3.11
N ALA A 20 -1.21 -10.17 -3.07
CA ALA A 20 -2.19 -9.12 -3.29
C ALA A 20 -2.29 -8.16 -2.10
N GLY A 21 -2.20 -6.86 -2.38
CA GLY A 21 -2.35 -5.80 -1.41
C GLY A 21 -2.87 -4.52 -2.04
N ILE A 22 -2.83 -3.46 -1.25
CA ILE A 22 -3.21 -2.11 -1.64
C ILE A 22 -2.02 -1.21 -1.39
N LEU A 23 -1.54 -0.55 -2.45
CA LEU A 23 -0.50 0.46 -2.36
C LEU A 23 -1.15 1.83 -2.20
N THR A 24 -0.86 2.50 -1.10
CA THR A 24 -1.39 3.83 -0.78
C THR A 24 -0.27 4.86 -0.83
N LEU A 25 -0.44 5.87 -1.67
CA LEU A 25 0.41 7.05 -1.72
C LEU A 25 -0.31 8.21 -1.04
N THR A 26 0.34 8.82 -0.05
CA THR A 26 -0.12 10.05 0.58
C THR A 26 0.81 11.19 0.23
N THR A 27 0.50 12.37 0.75
CA THR A 27 1.38 13.55 0.67
C THR A 27 2.67 13.41 1.45
N LYS A 28 2.79 12.44 2.38
CA LYS A 28 3.94 12.28 3.27
C LYS A 28 4.66 10.95 3.14
N ARG A 29 3.96 9.88 2.75
CA ARG A 29 4.50 8.51 2.77
C ARG A 29 3.87 7.62 1.70
N ILE A 30 4.52 6.49 1.47
CA ILE A 30 3.97 5.35 0.75
C ILE A 30 3.77 4.19 1.73
N ALA A 31 2.65 3.50 1.62
CA ALA A 31 2.35 2.33 2.42
C ALA A 31 1.82 1.19 1.55
N PHE A 32 2.17 -0.05 1.89
CA PHE A 32 1.62 -1.25 1.27
C PHE A 32 0.93 -2.10 2.33
N ASP A 33 -0.37 -2.26 2.16
CA ASP A 33 -1.23 -3.06 3.01
C ASP A 33 -1.55 -4.37 2.31
N LYS A 34 -1.03 -5.48 2.82
CA LYS A 34 -1.38 -6.81 2.32
C LYS A 34 -2.85 -7.07 2.59
N THR A 35 -3.54 -7.57 1.59
CA THR A 35 -4.95 -7.93 1.69
C THR A 35 -5.11 -9.42 1.74
N ARG A 36 -6.09 -9.88 2.52
CA ARG A 36 -6.48 -11.28 2.54
C ARG A 36 -7.94 -11.40 2.12
N GLY A 37 -8.17 -12.19 1.08
CA GLY A 37 -9.52 -12.55 0.64
C GLY A 37 -10.10 -13.59 1.58
N ARG A 38 -11.29 -13.35 2.12
CA ARG A 38 -12.05 -14.38 2.84
C ARG A 38 -13.02 -15.03 1.86
N ILE A 39 -12.73 -16.28 1.47
CA ILE A 39 -13.51 -17.05 0.47
C ILE A 39 -14.97 -17.21 0.89
N ALA A 40 -15.26 -17.27 2.19
CA ALA A 40 -16.62 -17.44 2.72
C ALA A 40 -17.56 -16.25 2.40
N ASP A 41 -17.02 -15.03 2.32
CA ASP A 41 -17.85 -13.81 2.24
C ASP A 41 -17.45 -12.91 1.06
N PHE A 42 -16.54 -13.35 0.18
CA PHE A 42 -16.00 -12.58 -0.95
C PHE A 42 -15.55 -11.15 -0.58
N THR A 43 -15.10 -10.94 0.65
CA THR A 43 -14.58 -9.65 1.12
C THR A 43 -13.06 -9.64 1.14
N LYS A 44 -12.47 -8.53 0.68
CA LYS A 44 -11.06 -8.20 0.89
C LYS A 44 -10.95 -7.38 2.17
N ARG A 45 -10.12 -7.82 3.10
CA ARG A 45 -9.76 -7.02 4.29
C ARG A 45 -8.26 -6.76 4.27
N ILE A 46 -7.87 -5.60 4.81
CA ILE A 46 -6.48 -5.32 5.14
C ILE A 46 -6.08 -6.28 6.26
N ASP A 47 -4.99 -7.02 6.04
CA ASP A 47 -4.47 -8.02 6.98
C ASP A 47 -3.28 -7.42 7.74
N GLU A 48 -2.26 -6.98 7.01
CA GLU A 48 -0.99 -6.51 7.55
C GLU A 48 -0.44 -5.34 6.72
N THR A 49 0.06 -4.29 7.38
CA THR A 49 0.85 -3.25 6.72
C THR A 49 2.30 -3.72 6.64
N VAL A 50 2.77 -4.04 5.43
CA VAL A 50 4.11 -4.61 5.20
C VAL A 50 5.14 -3.55 4.85
N LEU A 51 4.69 -2.42 4.30
CA LEU A 51 5.53 -1.26 4.02
C LEU A 51 4.87 -0.01 4.60
N ASP A 52 5.65 0.77 5.32
CA ASP A 52 5.30 2.14 5.72
C ASP A 52 6.58 2.99 5.65
N ALA A 53 6.72 3.74 4.57
CA ALA A 53 7.94 4.50 4.28
C ALA A 53 7.61 5.98 4.02
N PRO A 54 8.10 6.91 4.85
CA PRO A 54 7.99 8.34 4.55
C PRO A 54 8.82 8.70 3.31
N HIS A 55 8.43 9.76 2.61
CA HIS A 55 9.08 10.15 1.36
C HIS A 55 10.57 10.47 1.51
N GLU A 56 11.00 10.94 2.68
CA GLU A 56 12.41 11.19 3.00
C GLU A 56 13.29 9.93 2.90
N ASN A 57 12.70 8.74 3.08
CA ASN A 57 13.39 7.47 2.98
C ASN A 57 13.38 6.88 1.56
N ILE A 58 12.66 7.50 0.62
CA ILE A 58 12.60 7.04 -0.77
C ILE A 58 13.77 7.65 -1.55
N VAL A 59 14.79 6.84 -1.81
CA VAL A 59 15.99 7.30 -2.52
C VAL A 59 15.80 7.31 -4.04
N LYS A 60 15.01 6.36 -4.57
CA LYS A 60 14.75 6.18 -6.01
C LYS A 60 13.38 5.57 -6.25
N ALA A 61 12.78 5.92 -7.38
CA ALA A 61 11.59 5.28 -7.92
C ALA A 61 11.78 5.10 -9.44
N TRP A 62 11.37 3.96 -9.98
CA TRP A 62 11.40 3.69 -11.41
C TRP A 62 10.20 2.82 -11.79
N LYS A 63 9.86 2.84 -13.07
CA LYS A 63 8.89 1.90 -13.64
C LYS A 63 9.65 0.65 -14.06
N GLU A 64 9.21 -0.52 -13.61
CA GLU A 64 9.75 -1.79 -14.11
C GLU A 64 9.38 -1.98 -15.59
N GLY A 65 10.38 -2.36 -16.40
CA GLY A 65 10.31 -2.48 -17.86
C GLY A 65 11.34 -1.62 -18.56
#